data_AF-A0A930F7E6-F1
#
_entry.id   AF-A0A930F7E6-F1
#
_cell.length_a   1.000
_cell.length_b   1.000
_cell.length_c   1.000
_cell.angle_alpha   90.00
_cell.angle_beta   90.00
_cell.angle_gamma   90.00
#
_symmetry.space_group_name_H-M   'P 1'
#
loop_
_entity.id
_entity.type
_entity.pdbx_description
1 polymer ?
#
loop_
_entity_poly.entity_id
_entity_poly.type
_entity_poly.pdbx_seq_one_letter_code
_entity_poly.pdbx_strand_id
1 'polypeptide(L)' 'AIEDYKNGKGRAVGFLVGQVMKKSKGQANPGMVSQILEEELKKRIHD' A
#
# COMPACT_ATOMS: atom_id res chain seq x y z
N ALA A 1 9.35 -15.61 -2.81
CA ALA A 1 8.99 -14.38 -3.56
C ALA A 1 7.53 -13.93 -3.33
N ILE A 2 6.50 -14.66 -3.79
CA ILE A 2 5.08 -14.33 -3.48
C ILE A 2 4.74 -14.63 -2.00
N GLU A 3 5.33 -15.68 -1.43
CA GLU A 3 5.15 -16.05 -0.02
C GLU A 3 5.86 -15.12 0.96
N ASP A 4 6.99 -14.52 0.58
CA ASP A 4 7.64 -13.46 1.38
C ASP A 4 6.78 -12.19 1.46
N TYR A 5 5.98 -11.94 0.41
CA TYR A 5 5.00 -10.85 0.42
C TYR A 5 3.82 -11.13 1.37
N LYS A 6 3.41 -12.40 1.55
CA LYS A 6 2.38 -12.77 2.53
C LYS A 6 2.81 -12.49 3.97
N ASN A 7 4.10 -12.60 4.28
CA ASN A 7 4.64 -12.42 5.64
C ASN A 7 5.16 -10.99 5.94
N GLY A 8 5.30 -10.12 4.92
CA GLY A 8 5.87 -8.76 5.04
C GLY A 8 4.95 -7.58 4.69
N LYS A 9 3.65 -7.82 4.41
CA LYS A 9 2.71 -6.84 3.79
C LYS A 9 2.72 -5.44 4.43
N GLY A 10 2.78 -5.36 5.76
CA GLY A 10 2.69 -4.07 6.46
C GLY A 10 3.79 -3.07 6.09
N ARG A 11 5.03 -3.55 5.85
CA ARG A 11 6.16 -2.68 5.50
C ARG A 11 6.07 -2.13 4.07
N ALA A 12 5.60 -2.94 3.12
CA ALA A 12 5.43 -2.51 1.73
C ALA A 12 4.32 -1.46 1.58
N VAL A 13 3.19 -1.64 2.28
CA VAL A 13 2.08 -0.68 2.27
C VAL A 13 2.52 0.66 2.87
N GLY A 14 3.19 0.66 4.03
CA GLY A 14 3.68 1.89 4.65
C GLY A 14 4.63 2.70 3.75
N PHE A 15 5.53 2.02 3.02
CA PHE A 15 6.41 2.68 2.05
C PHE A 15 5.62 3.35 0.92
N LEU A 16 4.64 2.65 0.35
CA LEU A 16 3.81 3.15 -0.74
C LEU A 16 2.92 4.32 -0.28
N VAL A 17 2.35 4.25 0.92
CA VAL A 17 1.64 5.37 1.55
C VAL A 17 2.57 6.58 1.63
N GLY A 18 3.81 6.42 2.10
CA GLY A 18 4.80 7.50 2.15
C GLY A 18 5.08 8.14 0.79
N GLN A 19 5.19 7.34 -0.28
CA GLN A 19 5.36 7.85 -1.64
C GLN A 19 4.15 8.66 -2.13
N VAL A 20 2.93 8.19 -1.84
CA VAL A 20 1.69 8.91 -2.20
C VAL A 20 1.58 10.21 -1.41
N MET A 21 1.87 10.19 -0.11
CA MET A 21 1.89 11.38 0.73
C MET A 21 2.90 12.41 0.22
N LYS A 22 4.09 11.96 -0.20
CA LYS A 22 5.11 12.84 -0.81
C LYS A 22 4.62 13.48 -2.12
N LYS A 23 4.04 12.69 -3.03
CA LYS A 23 3.53 13.18 -4.33
C LYS A 23 2.33 14.11 -4.18
N SER A 24 1.45 13.83 -3.23
CA SER A 24 0.30 14.66 -2.89
C SER A 24 0.65 15.86 -2.01
N LYS A 25 1.93 16.03 -1.63
CA LYS A 25 2.39 17.09 -0.71
C LYS A 25 1.58 17.12 0.60
N GLY A 26 1.22 15.94 1.12
CA GLY A 26 0.45 15.79 2.35
C GLY A 26 -1.05 16.09 2.23
N GLN A 27 -1.57 16.32 1.01
CA GLN A 27 -2.99 16.61 0.81
C GLN A 27 -3.89 15.37 0.82
N ALA A 28 -3.33 14.18 0.50
CA ALA A 28 -4.08 12.94 0.55
C ALA A 28 -4.33 12.50 1.99
N ASN A 29 -5.46 11.84 2.25
CA ASN A 29 -5.73 11.24 3.56
C ASN A 29 -4.96 9.90 3.69
N PRO A 30 -4.07 9.73 4.67
CA PRO A 30 -3.24 8.53 4.79
C PRO A 30 -4.05 7.25 5.05
N GLY A 31 -5.19 7.36 5.77
CA GLY A 31 -6.09 6.24 6.01
C GLY A 31 -6.74 5.73 4.72
N MET A 32 -7.31 6.63 3.92
CA MET A 32 -7.87 6.27 2.61
C MET A 32 -6.82 5.70 1.66
N VAL A 33 -5.61 6.28 1.62
CA VAL A 33 -4.52 5.78 0.78
C VAL A 33 -4.12 4.35 1.19
N SER A 34 -4.04 4.06 2.49
CA SER A 34 -3.75 2.71 2.98
C SER A 34 -4.82 1.71 2.53
N GLN A 35 -6.10 2.06 2.67
CA GLN A 35 -7.22 1.20 2.28
C GLN A 35 -7.18 0.87 0.77
N ILE A 36 -7.03 1.89 -0.08
CA ILE A 36 -6.96 1.71 -1.54
C ILE A 36 -5.75 0.83 -1.91
N LEU A 37 -4.58 1.08 -1.33
CA LEU A 37 -3.38 0.28 -1.61
C LEU A 37 -3.56 -1.18 -1.19
N GLU A 38 -4.15 -1.44 -0.03
CA GLU A 38 -4.43 -2.79 0.44
C GLU A 38 -5.41 -3.54 -0.47
N GLU A 39 -6.47 -2.87 -0.91
CA GLU A 39 -7.46 -3.43 -1.84
C GLU A 39 -6.82 -3.78 -3.19
N GLU A 40 -6.06 -2.85 -3.78
CA GLU A 40 -5.39 -3.07 -5.06
C GLU A 40 -4.32 -4.16 -4.99
N LEU A 41 -3.57 -4.23 -3.89
CA LEU A 41 -2.62 -5.32 -3.66
C LEU A 41 -3.32 -6.66 -3.44
N LYS A 42 -4.49 -6.69 -2.79
CA LYS A 42 -5.28 -7.92 -2.64
C LYS A 42 -5.76 -8.42 -3.99
N LYS A 43 -6.30 -7.54 -4.85
CA LYS A 43 -6.76 -7.90 -6.21
C LYS A 43 -5.64 -8.55 -7.03
N ARG A 44 -4.49 -7.88 -7.13
CA ARG A 44 -3.31 -8.36 -7.91
C ARG A 44 -2.65 -9.64 -7.40
N ILE A 45 -2.98 -10.11 -6.20
CA ILE A 45 -2.45 -11.37 -5.64
C ILE A 45 -3.45 -12.53 -5.88
N HIS A 46 -4.72 -12.22 -6.12
CA HIS A 46 -5.76 -13.22 -6.36
C HIS A 46 -6.10 -13.40 -7.85
N ASP A 47 -5.63 -12.50 -8.72
CA ASP A 47 -5.59 -12.64 -10.18
C ASP A 47 -4.32 -13.41 -10.63
#